data_AF-A0A117I0V6-F1
#
_entry.id   AF-A0A117I0V6-F1
#
_cell.length_a   1.000
_cell.length_b   1.000
_cell.length_c   1.000
_cell.angle_alpha   90.00
_cell.angle_beta   90.00
_cell.angle_gamma   90.00
#
_symmetry.space_group_name_H-M   'P 1'
#
loop_
_entity.id
_entity.type
_entity.pdbx_description
1 polymer ?
#
loop_
_entity_poly.entity_id
_entity_poly.type
_entity_poly.pdbx_seq_one_letter_code
_entity_poly.pdbx_strand_id
1 'polypeptide(L)'
;MKHLQVIFSLLFIMLGIVIITISKMIEEVIPKLGYAAFQSAAAGSYTPSDYQVNLELNYWIGAICILGGVICLLARMNWVQNSIREMNIRNRAFDETQNYDDTREQK
;
A
#
# COMPACT_ATOMS: atom_id res chain seq x y z
N MET A 1 9.46 -0.11 17.48
CA MET A 1 8.20 0.37 16.86
C MET A 1 8.32 0.84 15.40
N LYS A 2 9.47 1.38 14.94
CA LYS A 2 9.62 1.92 13.56
C LYS A 2 9.53 0.85 12.45
N HIS A 3 10.07 -0.35 12.67
CA HIS A 3 9.94 -1.48 11.74
C HIS A 3 8.51 -2.04 11.69
N LEU A 4 7.80 -2.00 12.82
CA LEU A 4 6.39 -2.43 12.89
C LEU A 4 5.51 -1.59 11.95
N GLN A 5 5.70 -0.27 11.90
CA GLN A 5 4.92 0.59 11.00
C GLN A 5 5.12 0.22 9.52
N VAL A 6 6.36 -0.05 9.10
CA VAL A 6 6.64 -0.47 7.71
C VAL A 6 5.99 -1.83 7.41
N ILE A 7 6.10 -2.78 8.34
CA ILE A 7 5.47 -4.11 8.20
C ILE A 7 3.94 -3.95 8.10
N PHE A 8 3.33 -3.13 8.95
CA PHE A 8 1.89 -2.85 8.88
C PHE A 8 1.49 -2.17 7.57
N SER A 9 2.27 -1.22 7.05
CA SER A 9 2.01 -0.60 5.75
C SER A 9 2.01 -1.62 4.61
N LEU A 10 3.01 -2.52 4.58
CA LEU A 10 3.08 -3.59 3.58
C LEU A 10 1.92 -4.57 3.70
N LEU A 11 1.55 -4.95 4.93
CA LEU A 11 0.37 -5.79 5.17
C LEU A 11 -0.93 -5.13 4.69
N PHE A 12 -1.08 -3.82 4.90
CA PHE A 12 -2.25 -3.07 4.45
C PHE A 12 -2.35 -3.01 2.93
N ILE A 13 -1.22 -2.83 2.25
CA ILE A 13 -1.14 -2.86 0.78
C ILE A 13 -1.52 -4.26 0.27
N MET A 14 -0.92 -5.31 0.85
CA MET A 14 -1.22 -6.70 0.48
C MET A 14 -2.70 -7.03 0.71
N LEU A 15 -3.26 -6.61 1.84
CA LEU A 15 -4.67 -6.81 2.14
C LEU A 15 -5.57 -6.13 1.10
N GLY A 16 -5.28 -4.88 0.74
CA GLY A 16 -6.04 -4.16 -0.29
C GLY A 16 -6.00 -4.84 -1.66
N ILE A 17 -4.82 -5.37 -2.06
CA ILE A 17 -4.67 -6.15 -3.31
C ILE A 17 -5.53 -7.42 -3.26
N VAL A 18 -5.53 -8.13 -2.13
CA VAL A 18 -6.32 -9.35 -1.94
C VAL A 18 -7.81 -9.04 -2.03
N ILE A 19 -8.30 -7.97 -1.41
CA ILE A 19 -9.70 -7.55 -1.48
C ILE A 19 -10.12 -7.30 -2.93
N ILE A 20 -9.34 -6.52 -3.68
CA ILE A 20 -9.63 -6.22 -5.09
C ILE A 20 -9.64 -7.49 -5.94
N THR A 21 -8.67 -8.39 -5.71
CA THR A 21 -8.53 -9.65 -6.46
C THR A 21 -9.71 -10.59 -6.21
N ILE A 22 -10.10 -10.76 -4.94
CA ILE A 22 -11.25 -11.59 -4.59
C ILE A 22 -12.53 -10.98 -5.16
N SER A 23 -12.72 -9.67 -5.07
CA SER A 23 -13.87 -9.00 -5.67
C SER A 23 -13.96 -9.22 -7.17
N LYS A 24 -12.83 -9.14 -7.90
CA LYS A 24 -12.80 -9.45 -9.34
C LYS A 24 -13.17 -10.90 -9.64
N MET A 25 -12.65 -11.85 -8.85
CA MET A 25 -13.02 -13.25 -9.01
C MET A 25 -14.51 -13.49 -8.74
N ILE A 26 -15.06 -12.87 -7.70
CA ILE A 26 -16.49 -13.00 -7.37
C ILE A 26 -17.37 -12.45 -8.49
N GLU A 27 -17.05 -11.26 -9.03
CA GLU A 27 -17.75 -10.66 -10.18
C GLU A 27 -17.83 -11.61 -11.38
N GLU A 28 -16.77 -12.37 -11.64
CA GLU A 28 -16.72 -13.28 -12.78
C GLU A 28 -17.35 -14.65 -12.48
N VAL A 29 -17.21 -15.14 -11.25
CA VAL A 29 -17.63 -16.47 -10.85
C VAL A 29 -19.12 -16.52 -10.52
N ILE A 30 -19.70 -15.49 -9.88
CA ILE A 30 -21.10 -15.51 -9.47
C ILE A 30 -22.07 -15.67 -10.65
N PRO A 31 -21.94 -14.95 -11.77
CA PRO A 31 -22.82 -15.16 -12.91
C PRO A 31 -22.74 -16.60 -13.45
N LYS A 32 -21.53 -17.17 -13.52
CA LYS A 32 -21.30 -18.56 -13.97
C LYS A 32 -21.92 -19.59 -13.02
N LEU A 33 -21.81 -19.38 -11.71
CA LEU A 33 -22.48 -20.21 -10.70
C LEU A 33 -24.00 -20.05 -10.77
N GLY A 34 -24.49 -18.83 -10.97
CA GLY A 34 -25.92 -18.55 -11.18
C GLY A 34 -26.46 -19.27 -12.39
N TYR A 35 -25.71 -19.32 -13.50
CA TYR A 35 -26.07 -20.09 -14.70
C TYR A 35 -26.12 -21.59 -14.44
N ALA A 36 -25.12 -22.15 -13.74
CA ALA A 36 -25.09 -23.57 -13.40
C ALA A 36 -26.27 -23.95 -12.49
N ALA A 37 -26.57 -23.13 -11.48
CA ALA A 37 -27.72 -23.31 -10.61
C ALA A 37 -29.05 -23.20 -11.38
N PHE A 38 -29.16 -22.20 -12.25
CA PHE A 38 -30.32 -22.01 -13.13
C PHE A 38 -30.57 -23.22 -14.03
N GLN A 39 -29.53 -23.72 -14.70
CA GLN A 39 -29.60 -24.91 -15.55
C GLN A 39 -29.99 -26.15 -14.73
N SER A 40 -29.46 -26.30 -13.51
CA SER A 40 -29.85 -27.39 -12.61
C SER A 40 -31.30 -27.32 -12.16
N ALA A 41 -31.89 -26.12 -12.09
CA ALA A 41 -33.28 -25.90 -11.73
C ALA A 41 -34.25 -26.04 -12.91
N ALA A 42 -33.75 -26.27 -14.14
CA ALA A 42 -34.53 -26.31 -15.38
C ALA A 42 -35.47 -25.10 -15.55
N ALA A 43 -35.10 -23.96 -15.00
CA ALA A 43 -35.85 -22.72 -15.15
C ALA A 43 -35.73 -22.24 -16.62
N GLY A 44 -36.75 -21.55 -17.13
CA GLY A 44 -36.89 -21.21 -18.55
C GLY A 44 -35.78 -20.32 -19.12
N SER A 45 -35.82 -19.00 -18.88
CA SER A 45 -34.80 -18.06 -19.38
C SER A 45 -33.81 -17.57 -18.30
N TYR A 46 -32.52 -17.58 -18.61
CA TYR A 46 -31.45 -17.04 -17.77
C TYR A 46 -31.04 -15.64 -18.23
N THR A 47 -30.95 -14.69 -17.29
CA THR A 47 -30.39 -13.36 -17.55
C THR A 47 -29.18 -13.12 -16.63
N PRO A 48 -27.96 -13.00 -17.16
CA PRO A 48 -26.76 -12.81 -16.34
C PRO A 48 -26.75 -11.54 -15.48
N SER A 49 -27.48 -10.49 -15.90
CA SER A 49 -27.61 -9.23 -15.17
C SER A 49 -28.22 -9.42 -13.77
N ASP A 50 -29.08 -10.41 -13.61
CA ASP A 50 -29.82 -10.64 -12.36
C ASP A 50 -28.92 -11.26 -11.28
N TYR A 51 -27.73 -11.71 -11.66
CA TYR A 51 -26.71 -12.28 -10.78
C TYR A 51 -25.47 -11.38 -10.66
N GLN A 52 -25.51 -10.15 -11.20
CA GLN A 52 -24.42 -9.20 -11.00
C GLN A 52 -24.37 -8.75 -9.54
N VAL A 53 -23.17 -8.75 -8.97
CA VAL A 53 -22.95 -8.29 -7.60
C VAL A 53 -22.25 -6.95 -7.64
N ASN A 54 -22.84 -5.96 -6.97
CA ASN A 54 -22.19 -4.67 -6.80
C ASN A 54 -21.10 -4.80 -5.72
N LEU A 55 -19.84 -4.80 -6.14
CA LEU A 55 -18.66 -4.83 -5.28
C LEU A 55 -17.91 -3.49 -5.26
N GLU A 56 -18.55 -2.39 -5.68
CA GLU A 56 -17.96 -1.06 -5.73
C GLU A 56 -17.36 -0.64 -4.38
N LEU A 57 -18.08 -0.92 -3.28
CA LEU A 57 -17.58 -0.66 -1.93
C LEU A 57 -16.31 -1.44 -1.61
N ASN A 58 -16.19 -2.69 -2.07
CA ASN A 58 -14.98 -3.49 -1.84
C ASN A 58 -13.79 -2.91 -2.60
N TYR A 59 -14.00 -2.39 -3.82
CA TYR A 59 -12.94 -1.69 -4.55
C TYR A 59 -12.52 -0.40 -3.86
N TRP A 60 -13.47 0.38 -3.34
CA TRP A 60 -13.15 1.58 -2.55
C TRP A 60 -12.34 1.23 -1.30
N ILE A 61 -12.75 0.21 -0.55
CA ILE A 61 -12.03 -0.25 0.64
C ILE A 61 -10.63 -0.73 0.26
N GLY A 62 -10.50 -1.56 -0.77
CA GLY A 62 -9.21 -2.06 -1.25
C GLY A 62 -8.28 -0.93 -1.72
N ALA A 63 -8.82 0.05 -2.45
CA ALA A 63 -8.08 1.22 -2.90
C ALA A 63 -7.61 2.08 -1.72
N ILE A 64 -8.47 2.37 -0.75
CA ILE A 64 -8.11 3.12 0.46
C ILE A 64 -7.03 2.38 1.26
N CYS A 65 -7.12 1.05 1.37
CA CYS A 65 -6.09 0.24 2.03
C CYS A 65 -4.72 0.38 1.34
N ILE A 66 -4.67 0.26 0.02
CA ILE A 66 -3.42 0.42 -0.74
C ILE A 66 -2.88 1.84 -0.58
N LEU A 67 -3.74 2.84 -0.77
CA LEU A 67 -3.35 4.25 -0.78
C LEU A 67 -2.84 4.69 0.61
N GLY A 68 -3.52 4.28 1.69
CA GLY A 68 -3.09 4.51 3.06
C GLY A 68 -1.75 3.84 3.38
N GLY A 69 -1.56 2.59 2.94
CA GLY A 69 -0.30 1.87 3.12
C GLY A 69 0.87 2.54 2.38
N VAL A 70 0.66 2.97 1.13
CA VAL A 70 1.68 3.66 0.32
C VAL A 70 2.05 5.01 0.92
N ILE A 71 1.07 5.83 1.31
CA ILE A 71 1.33 7.15 1.93
C ILE A 71 2.18 6.99 3.19
N CYS A 72 1.83 6.03 4.06
CA CYS A 72 2.56 5.79 5.30
C CYS A 72 4.03 5.39 5.02
N LEU A 73 4.24 4.55 4.00
CA LEU A 73 5.56 4.10 3.60
C LEU A 73 6.41 5.25 3.03
N LEU A 74 5.85 6.08 2.16
CA LEU A 74 6.53 7.25 1.59
C LEU A 74 6.85 8.31 2.66
N ALA A 75 5.90 8.61 3.54
CA ALA A 75 6.11 9.56 4.64
C ALA A 75 7.29 9.14 5.52
N ARG A 76 7.43 7.83 5.76
CA ARG A 76 8.54 7.29 6.53
C ARG A 76 9.87 7.39 5.80
N MET A 77 9.91 7.05 4.51
CA MET A 77 11.12 7.17 3.69
C MET A 77 11.63 8.61 3.65
N ASN A 78 10.74 9.57 3.42
CA ASN A 78 11.08 11.00 3.41
C ASN A 78 11.62 11.47 4.76
N TRP A 79 11.03 11.02 5.87
CA TRP A 79 11.53 11.34 7.21
C TRP A 79 12.94 10.80 7.45
N VAL A 80 13.20 9.54 7.07
CA VAL A 80 14.52 8.91 7.23
C VAL A 80 15.57 9.63 6.38
N GLN A 81 15.24 9.94 5.12
CA GLN A 81 16.14 10.68 4.24
C GLN A 81 16.48 12.07 4.79
N ASN A 82 15.48 12.79 5.30
CA ASN A 82 15.70 14.11 5.89
C ASN A 82 16.60 14.03 7.14
N SER A 83 16.36 13.06 8.02
CA SER A 83 17.20 12.85 9.21
C SER A 83 18.67 12.53 8.87
N ILE A 84 18.91 11.70 7.84
CA ILE A 84 20.27 11.39 7.36
C ILE A 84 20.93 12.64 6.78
N ARG A 85 20.18 13.43 6.00
CA ARG A 85 20.68 14.67 5.41
C ARG A 85 21.14 15.66 6.48
N GLU A 86 20.33 15.86 7.52
CA GLU A 86 20.69 16.73 8.65
C GLU A 86 21.92 16.23 9.40
N MET A 87 22.07 14.91 9.60
CA MET A 87 23.27 14.35 10.21
C MET A 87 24.52 14.63 9.38
N ASN A 88 24.48 14.43 8.07
CA ASN A 88 25.63 14.69 7.20
C ASN A 88 26.04 16.17 7.20
N ILE A 89 25.06 17.09 7.23
CA ILE A 89 25.34 18.53 7.30
C ILE A 89 26.05 18.87 8.61
N ARG A 90 25.55 18.35 9.74
CA ARG A 90 26.20 18.58 11.05
C ARG A 90 27.60 18.01 11.09
N ASN A 91 27.81 16.77 10.65
CA ASN A 91 29.13 16.15 10.65
C ASN A 91 30.13 16.94 9.81
N ARG A 92 29.71 17.40 8.62
CA ARG A 92 30.55 18.26 7.78
C ARG A 92 30.93 19.56 8.49
N ALA A 93 30.00 20.20 9.18
CA ALA A 93 30.29 21.41 9.94
C ALA A 93 31.29 21.17 11.08
N PHE A 94 31.20 20.02 11.76
CA PHE A 94 32.17 19.62 12.79
C PHE A 94 33.57 19.39 12.19
N ASP A 95 33.66 18.68 11.07
CA ASP A 95 34.94 18.42 10.40
C ASP A 95 35.61 19.72 9.93
N GLU A 96 34.82 20.66 9.40
CA GLU A 96 35.32 21.98 8.96
C GLU A 96 35.83 22.82 10.15
N THR A 97 35.13 22.82 11.29
CA THR A 97 35.61 23.51 12.50
C THR A 97 36.86 22.88 13.10
N GLN A 98 36.96 21.55 13.10
CA GLN A 98 38.12 20.85 13.64
C GLN A 98 39.37 21.12 12.77
N ASN A 99 39.22 21.08 11.44
CA ASN A 99 40.30 21.39 10.52
C ASN A 99 40.80 22.85 10.66
N TYR A 100 39.87 23.78 10.90
CA TYR A 100 40.20 25.18 11.15
C TYR A 100 41.01 25.41 12.45
N ASP A 101 40.69 24.70 13.54
CA ASP A 101 41.48 24.84 14.78
C ASP A 101 42.86 24.17 14.66
N ASP A 102 42.96 22.99 14.03
CA ASP A 102 44.24 22.32 13.76
C ASP A 102 45.21 23.21 12.95
N THR A 103 44.68 23.95 11.96
CA THR A 103 45.49 24.87 11.14
C THR A 103 45.87 26.16 11.88
N ARG A 104 45.20 26.51 12.98
CA ARG A 104 45.59 27.63 13.85
C ARG A 104 46.66 27.24 14.86
N GLU A 105 46.61 26.03 15.43
CA GLU A 105 47.62 25.58 16.38
C GLU A 105 49.00 25.31 15.74
N GLN A 106 49.06 25.13 14.42
CA GLN A 106 50.30 24.94 13.66
C GLN A 106 51.02 26.25 13.27
N LYS A 107 50.47 27.42 13.62
CA LYS A 107 51.01 28.76 13.29
C LYS A 107 51.60 29.45 14.51
#